data_AF-Q6FQC5-F1
#
_entry.id   AF-Q6FQC5-F1
#
_cell.length_a   1.000
_cell.length_b   1.000
_cell.length_c   1.000
_cell.angle_alpha   90.00
_cell.angle_beta   90.00
_cell.angle_gamma   90.00
#
_symmetry.space_group_name_H-M   'P 1'
#
loop_
_entity.id
_entity.type
_entity.pdbx_description
1 polymer ?
#
loop_
_entity_poly.entity_id
_entity_poly.type
_entity_poly.pdbx_seq_one_letter_code
_entity_poly.pdbx_strand_id
1 'polypeptide(L)'
;MKEENISGTETDASNTQSDTSGKLKKSTKRVSKKVKSNKLSEHEVRKNHVVSEQKRREIIRMMYDDLVQIVPDLSQKENRSELAIYIKTANYLRWLYEKNQELRMRIQEKHGDDKEIPQELIWNLKGNT
;
A
#
# COMPACT_ATOMS: atom_id res chain seq x y z
N MET A 1 24.70 -21.63 14.64
CA MET A 1 24.04 -20.35 14.34
C MET A 1 25.12 -19.45 13.77
N LYS A 2 25.02 -19.06 12.50
CA LYS A 2 26.01 -18.21 11.82
C LYS A 2 25.59 -16.76 12.03
N GLU A 3 26.47 -15.96 12.62
CA GLU A 3 26.33 -14.51 12.69
C GLU A 3 26.78 -13.94 11.34
N GLU A 4 25.83 -13.40 10.57
CA GLU A 4 26.12 -12.65 9.35
C GLU A 4 26.32 -11.18 9.73
N ASN A 5 27.58 -10.75 9.61
CA ASN A 5 28.06 -9.39 9.84
C ASN A 5 27.72 -8.53 8.61
N ILE A 6 26.71 -7.67 8.70
CA ILE A 6 26.34 -6.74 7.62
C ILE A 6 26.87 -5.33 7.93
N SER A 7 28.02 -5.06 7.31
CA SER A 7 28.68 -3.76 7.19
C SER A 7 27.71 -2.71 6.66
N GLY A 8 27.29 -1.78 7.54
CA GLY A 8 26.48 -0.63 7.17
C GLY A 8 27.33 0.45 6.50
N THR A 9 27.02 0.75 5.24
CA THR A 9 27.49 1.95 4.56
C THR A 9 26.75 3.16 5.11
N GLU A 10 27.49 4.04 5.78
CA GLU A 10 27.03 5.36 6.20
C GLU A 10 26.80 6.24 4.97
N THR A 11 25.59 6.74 4.80
CA THR A 11 25.31 7.90 3.95
C THR A 11 24.41 8.86 4.72
N ASP A 12 24.98 10.03 4.97
CA ASP A 12 24.36 11.22 5.55
C ASP A 12 22.99 11.54 4.98
N ALA A 13 22.02 11.78 5.87
CA ALA A 13 20.83 12.57 5.54
C ALA A 13 20.20 13.16 6.82
N SER A 14 20.58 14.40 7.09
CA SER A 14 19.71 15.52 7.47
C SER A 14 18.73 15.33 8.63
N ASN A 15 19.23 15.73 9.80
CA ASN A 15 18.53 16.26 10.97
C ASN A 15 17.25 17.06 10.61
N THR A 16 16.09 16.61 11.09
CA THR A 16 14.89 17.46 11.24
C THR A 16 14.40 17.33 12.67
N GLN A 17 14.84 18.28 13.50
CA GLN A 17 14.31 18.52 14.83
C GLN A 17 12.99 19.28 14.68
N SER A 18 11.89 18.72 15.16
CA SER A 18 10.65 19.48 15.36
C SER A 18 10.44 19.72 16.85
N ASP A 19 10.87 20.91 17.26
CA ASP A 19 10.51 21.56 18.51
C ASP A 19 8.99 21.75 18.60
N THR A 20 8.37 21.23 19.67
CA THR A 20 7.13 21.81 20.20
C THR A 20 7.22 21.88 21.73
N SER A 21 7.77 22.99 22.20
CA SER A 21 7.90 23.36 23.60
C SER A 21 6.57 23.95 24.12
N GLY A 22 5.75 23.11 24.76
CA GLY A 22 4.56 23.51 25.52
C GLY A 22 4.79 23.40 27.04
N LYS A 23 5.00 24.53 27.69
CA LYS A 23 5.34 24.73 29.11
C LYS A 23 4.07 24.70 29.97
N LEU A 24 3.99 23.92 31.07
CA LEU A 24 3.14 24.23 32.24
C LEU A 24 3.63 23.49 33.52
N LYS A 25 3.39 24.09 34.69
CA LYS A 25 4.21 24.03 35.92
C LYS A 25 3.78 22.98 36.98
N LYS A 26 4.80 22.42 37.65
CA LYS A 26 5.04 22.15 39.11
C LYS A 26 4.03 21.36 39.98
N SER A 27 4.62 20.42 40.75
CA SER A 27 4.31 19.98 42.13
C SER A 27 3.52 18.66 42.34
N THR A 28 4.22 17.58 42.69
CA THR A 28 4.24 16.96 44.04
C THR A 28 4.83 15.54 43.97
N LYS A 29 5.84 15.26 44.80
CA LYS A 29 6.44 13.93 45.01
C LYS A 29 5.39 12.97 45.58
N ARG A 30 5.03 11.91 44.86
CA ARG A 30 4.39 10.70 45.43
C ARG A 30 4.87 9.42 44.73
N VAL A 31 5.50 8.57 45.53
CA VAL A 31 5.59 7.10 45.47
C VAL A 31 6.12 6.47 44.18
N SER A 32 7.39 6.06 44.22
CA SER A 32 8.05 5.20 43.23
C SER A 32 7.49 3.78 43.26
N LYS A 33 6.36 3.55 42.61
CA LYS A 33 6.05 2.23 42.04
C LYS A 33 6.86 2.15 40.76
N LYS A 34 7.93 1.32 40.73
CA LYS A 34 8.60 0.92 39.49
C LYS A 34 7.61 0.13 38.63
N VAL A 35 6.64 0.82 38.04
CA VAL A 35 6.14 0.46 36.73
C VAL A 35 7.36 0.65 35.85
N LYS A 36 8.03 -0.45 35.48
CA LYS A 36 9.02 -0.42 34.41
C LYS A 36 8.25 0.12 33.21
N SER A 37 8.36 1.43 33.00
CA SER A 37 7.84 2.03 31.80
C SER A 37 8.69 1.39 30.71
N ASN A 38 8.10 0.46 29.96
CA ASN A 38 8.67 -0.13 28.75
C ASN A 38 8.76 0.98 27.69
N LYS A 39 9.51 2.02 28.00
CA LYS A 39 9.89 3.08 27.08
C LYS A 39 11.03 2.46 26.31
N LEU A 40 10.78 2.19 25.04
CA LEU A 40 11.83 1.84 24.09
C LEU A 40 12.94 2.87 24.24
N SER A 41 14.18 2.41 24.37
CA SER A 41 15.35 3.27 24.31
C SER A 41 15.38 3.99 22.95
N GLU A 42 16.04 5.15 22.86
CA GLU A 42 16.18 5.88 21.60
C GLU A 42 16.77 5.00 20.48
N HIS A 43 17.70 4.12 20.85
CA HIS A 43 18.29 3.13 19.97
C HIS A 43 17.28 2.06 19.50
N GLU A 44 16.44 1.53 20.40
CA GLU A 44 15.36 0.60 20.02
C GLU A 44 14.28 1.28 19.16
N VAL A 45 13.93 2.53 19.44
CA VAL A 45 13.01 3.30 18.59
C VAL A 45 13.57 3.45 17.18
N ARG A 46 14.85 3.82 17.05
CA ARG A 46 15.52 3.94 15.74
C ARG A 46 15.55 2.61 14.99
N LYS A 47 15.89 1.52 15.67
CA LYS A 47 15.86 0.17 15.09
C LYS A 47 14.46 -0.22 14.61
N ASN A 48 13.45 -0.03 15.46
CA ASN A 48 12.07 -0.35 15.13
C ASN A 48 11.54 0.48 13.96
N HIS A 49 11.92 1.76 13.87
CA HIS A 49 11.57 2.62 12.76
C HIS A 49 12.11 2.06 11.43
N VAL A 50 13.40 1.70 11.37
CA VAL A 50 14.02 1.12 10.17
C VAL A 50 13.34 -0.19 9.79
N VAL A 51 13.10 -1.08 10.76
CA VAL A 51 12.44 -2.37 10.51
C VAL A 51 11.00 -2.18 10.03
N SER A 52 10.25 -1.25 10.64
CA SER A 52 8.86 -0.98 10.27
C SER A 52 8.76 -0.40 8.87
N GLU A 53 9.65 0.51 8.52
CA GLU A 53 9.69 1.12 7.18
C GLU A 53 10.14 0.11 6.12
N GLN A 54 11.11 -0.76 6.44
CA GLN A 54 11.50 -1.85 5.54
C GLN A 54 10.31 -2.77 5.26
N LYS A 55 9.59 -3.20 6.31
CA LYS A 55 8.39 -4.03 6.15
C LYS A 55 7.30 -3.30 5.36
N ARG A 56 7.09 -2.00 5.59
CA ARG A 56 6.12 -1.21 4.82
C ARG A 56 6.47 -1.21 3.33
N ARG A 57 7.75 -1.03 2.98
CA ARG A 57 8.23 -1.05 1.59
C ARG A 57 8.16 -2.44 0.96
N GLU A 58 8.42 -3.49 1.72
CA GLU A 58 8.25 -4.88 1.30
C GLU A 58 6.80 -5.13 0.85
N ILE A 59 5.83 -4.75 1.69
CA ILE A 59 4.40 -4.91 1.40
C ILE A 59 4.01 -4.16 0.13
N ILE A 60 4.43 -2.90 -0.01
CA ILE A 60 4.13 -2.10 -1.20
C ILE A 60 4.69 -2.77 -2.47
N ARG A 61 5.90 -3.32 -2.41
CA ARG A 61 6.50 -4.05 -3.54
C ARG A 61 5.68 -5.29 -3.91
N MET A 62 5.28 -6.07 -2.91
CA MET A 62 4.43 -7.25 -3.14
C MET A 62 3.10 -6.86 -3.81
N MET A 63 2.47 -5.77 -3.38
CA MET A 63 1.23 -5.28 -4.00
C MET A 63 1.43 -4.91 -5.48
N TYR A 64 2.58 -4.31 -5.84
CA TYR A 64 2.90 -4.05 -7.24
C TYR A 64 3.20 -5.32 -8.04
N ASP A 65 3.90 -6.28 -7.45
CA ASP A 65 4.17 -7.58 -8.07
C ASP A 65 2.86 -8.35 -8.36
N ASP A 66 1.85 -8.22 -7.48
CA ASP A 66 0.51 -8.78 -7.68
C ASP A 66 -0.22 -8.10 -8.86
N LEU A 67 -0.17 -6.76 -8.93
CA LEU A 67 -0.76 -6.02 -10.06
C LEU A 67 -0.15 -6.43 -11.40
N VAL A 68 1.18 -6.61 -11.45
CA VAL A 68 1.90 -7.04 -12.64
C VAL A 68 1.51 -8.45 -13.07
N GLN A 69 1.16 -9.34 -12.13
CA GLN A 69 0.68 -10.69 -12.46
C GLN A 69 -0.73 -10.70 -13.05
N ILE A 70 -1.60 -9.79 -12.59
CA ILE A 70 -3.02 -9.79 -12.97
C ILE A 70 -3.25 -9.06 -14.30
N VAL A 71 -2.50 -7.97 -14.56
CA VAL A 71 -2.69 -7.14 -15.76
C VAL A 71 -1.91 -7.75 -16.93
N PRO A 72 -2.58 -8.20 -18.02
CA PRO A 72 -1.91 -8.90 -19.12
C PRO A 72 -0.83 -8.08 -19.84
N ASP A 73 -1.01 -6.76 -19.89
CA ASP A 73 -0.11 -5.85 -20.61
C ASP A 73 1.11 -5.44 -19.76
N LEU A 74 1.18 -5.86 -18.49
CA LEU A 74 2.33 -5.63 -17.63
C LEU A 74 3.31 -6.80 -17.69
N SER A 75 4.58 -6.47 -17.85
CA SER A 75 5.67 -7.44 -17.76
C SER A 75 6.39 -7.36 -16.42
N GLN A 76 7.02 -8.45 -15.98
CA GLN A 76 7.82 -8.48 -14.76
C GLN A 76 8.97 -7.44 -14.75
N LYS A 77 9.40 -6.96 -15.92
CA LYS A 77 10.40 -5.90 -16.05
C LYS A 77 9.87 -4.52 -15.62
N GLU A 78 8.56 -4.35 -15.56
CA GLU A 78 7.89 -3.07 -15.26
C GLU A 78 7.43 -2.97 -13.81
N ASN A 79 7.69 -3.98 -12.96
CA ASN A 79 7.26 -4.02 -11.56
C ASN A 79 7.83 -2.89 -10.68
N ARG A 80 8.81 -2.12 -11.19
CA ARG A 80 9.37 -0.94 -10.51
C ARG A 80 8.92 0.39 -11.08
N SER A 81 8.12 0.40 -12.15
CA SER A 81 7.63 1.63 -12.78
C SER A 81 6.20 1.93 -12.34
N GLU A 82 6.04 2.64 -11.22
CA GLU A 82 4.74 2.96 -10.64
C GLU A 82 3.78 3.58 -11.67
N LEU A 83 4.26 4.56 -12.43
CA LEU A 83 3.46 5.24 -13.46
C LEU A 83 3.01 4.28 -14.57
N ALA A 84 3.90 3.40 -15.05
CA ALA A 84 3.53 2.44 -16.08
C ALA A 84 2.51 1.42 -15.55
N ILE A 85 2.68 0.94 -14.32
CA ILE A 85 1.74 0.05 -13.65
C ILE A 85 0.37 0.71 -13.57
N TYR A 86 0.28 1.94 -13.08
CA TYR A 86 -1.01 2.63 -12.95
C TYR A 86 -1.70 2.88 -14.29
N ILE A 87 -0.97 3.37 -15.30
CA ILE A 87 -1.55 3.64 -16.62
C ILE A 87 -2.08 2.35 -17.25
N LYS A 88 -1.27 1.29 -17.28
CA LYS A 88 -1.69 0.02 -17.89
C LYS A 88 -2.83 -0.64 -17.12
N THR A 89 -2.82 -0.57 -15.78
CA THR A 89 -3.91 -1.07 -14.94
C THR A 89 -5.21 -0.31 -15.23
N ALA A 90 -5.17 1.02 -15.31
CA ALA A 90 -6.33 1.83 -15.64
C ALA A 90 -6.90 1.51 -17.03
N ASN A 91 -6.03 1.32 -18.02
CA ASN A 91 -6.43 0.90 -19.36
C ASN A 91 -7.08 -0.49 -19.36
N TYR A 92 -6.51 -1.44 -18.62
CA TYR A 92 -7.05 -2.79 -18.50
C TYR A 92 -8.42 -2.80 -17.80
N LEU A 93 -8.60 -2.01 -16.74
CA LEU A 93 -9.90 -1.83 -16.10
C LEU A 93 -10.94 -1.30 -17.10
N ARG A 94 -10.61 -0.24 -17.84
CA ARG A 94 -11.49 0.32 -18.88
C ARG A 94 -11.89 -0.75 -19.91
N TRP A 95 -10.92 -1.51 -20.40
CA TRP A 95 -11.17 -2.62 -21.33
C TRP A 95 -12.10 -3.68 -20.72
N LEU A 96 -11.91 -4.06 -19.46
CA LEU A 96 -12.80 -5.01 -18.76
C LEU A 96 -14.24 -4.50 -18.68
N TYR A 97 -14.44 -3.22 -18.37
CA TYR A 97 -15.78 -2.61 -18.35
C TYR A 97 -16.41 -2.66 -19.75
N GLU A 98 -15.70 -2.22 -20.79
CA GLU A 98 -16.18 -2.24 -22.17
C GLU A 98 -16.52 -3.67 -22.63
N LYS A 99 -15.69 -4.66 -22.30
CA LYS A 99 -15.92 -6.07 -22.62
C LYS A 99 -17.10 -6.66 -21.86
N ASN A 100 -17.26 -6.32 -20.59
CA ASN A 100 -18.42 -6.74 -19.80
C ASN A 100 -19.73 -6.21 -20.43
N GLN A 101 -19.77 -4.93 -20.82
CA GLN A 101 -20.92 -4.35 -21.52
C GLN A 101 -21.21 -5.08 -22.84
N GLU A 102 -20.19 -5.32 -23.65
CA GLU A 102 -20.31 -6.03 -24.92
C GLU A 102 -20.88 -7.45 -24.73
N LEU A 103 -20.37 -8.20 -23.75
CA LEU A 103 -20.85 -9.55 -23.45
C LEU A 103 -22.30 -9.54 -22.96
N ARG A 104 -22.67 -8.57 -22.12
CA ARG A 104 -24.05 -8.37 -21.65
C ARG A 104 -25.01 -8.10 -22.80
N MET A 105 -24.64 -7.24 -23.73
CA MET A 105 -25.43 -6.97 -24.94
C MET A 105 -25.61 -8.22 -25.81
N ARG A 106 -24.55 -9.03 -25.99
CA ARG A 106 -24.63 -10.28 -26.75
C ARG A 106 -25.51 -11.35 -26.08
N ILE A 107 -25.54 -11.39 -24.75
CA ILE A 107 -26.44 -12.29 -24.01
C ILE A 107 -27.89 -11.90 -24.27
N GLN A 108 -28.19 -10.60 -24.19
CA GLN A 108 -29.53 -10.06 -24.46
C GLN A 108 -29.98 -10.36 -25.90
N GLU A 109 -29.10 -10.14 -26.88
CA GLU A 109 -29.38 -10.40 -28.30
C GLU A 109 -29.71 -11.88 -28.56
N LYS A 110 -28.97 -12.81 -27.93
CA LYS A 110 -29.12 -14.24 -28.18
C LYS A 110 -30.27 -14.90 -27.41
N HIS A 111 -30.60 -14.39 -26.23
CA HIS A 111 -31.58 -15.01 -25.33
C HIS A 111 -32.86 -14.20 -25.16
N GLY A 112 -32.95 -13.02 -25.79
CA GLY A 112 -34.07 -12.10 -25.62
C GLY A 112 -34.15 -11.56 -24.19
N ASP A 113 -35.25 -10.87 -23.89
CA ASP A 113 -35.51 -10.30 -22.56
C ASP A 113 -35.79 -11.35 -21.46
N ASP A 114 -35.86 -12.63 -21.83
CA ASP A 114 -36.17 -13.74 -20.92
C ASP A 114 -35.04 -14.07 -19.94
N LYS A 115 -33.81 -13.59 -20.18
CA LYS A 115 -32.70 -13.73 -19.24
C LYS A 115 -32.31 -12.38 -18.67
N GLU A 116 -32.82 -12.08 -17.49
CA GLU A 116 -32.35 -10.95 -16.69
C GLU A 116 -30.84 -11.09 -16.42
N ILE A 117 -30.10 -10.03 -16.73
CA ILE A 117 -28.67 -9.98 -16.44
C ILE A 117 -28.51 -9.77 -14.93
N PRO A 118 -27.80 -10.66 -14.21
CA PRO A 118 -27.58 -10.50 -12.78
C PRO A 118 -26.94 -9.15 -12.46
N GLN A 119 -27.44 -8.48 -11.42
CA GLN A 119 -27.03 -7.11 -11.07
C GLN A 119 -25.54 -7.03 -10.73
N GLU A 120 -24.95 -8.09 -10.19
CA GLU A 120 -23.53 -8.19 -9.87
C GLU A 120 -22.63 -8.11 -11.10
N LEU A 121 -23.15 -8.33 -12.31
CA LEU A 121 -22.40 -8.21 -13.55
C LEU A 121 -22.52 -6.82 -14.18
N ILE A 122 -23.37 -5.94 -13.66
CA ILE A 122 -23.62 -4.61 -14.21
C ILE A 122 -22.57 -3.64 -13.64
N TRP A 123 -21.41 -3.64 -14.28
CA TRP A 123 -20.28 -2.80 -13.90
C TRP A 123 -20.23 -1.60 -14.85
N ASN A 124 -20.87 -0.51 -14.45
CA ASN A 124 -20.92 0.72 -15.26
C ASN A 124 -19.88 1.72 -14.74
N LEU A 125 -19.04 2.22 -15.65
CA LEU A 125 -18.17 3.35 -15.33
C LEU A 125 -19.06 4.59 -15.13
N LYS A 126 -19.19 5.08 -13.89
CA LYS A 126 -19.80 6.40 -13.66
C LYS A 126 -18.84 7.42 -14.27
N GLY A 127 -19.25 8.07 -15.36
CA GLY A 127 -18.46 9.15 -15.93
C GLY A 127 -18.22 10.22 -14.87
N ASN A 128 -16.97 10.68 -14.75
CA ASN A 128 -16.68 11.92 -14.02
C ASN A 128 -17.37 13.05 -14.80
N THR A 129 -18.57 13.45 -14.37
CA THR A 129 -19.12 14.78 -14.62
C THR A 129 -18.37 15.81 -13.81
#